data_AF-A0A3M2CBZ4-F1
#
_entry.id   AF-A0A3M2CBZ4-F1
#
_cell.length_a   1.000
_cell.length_b   1.000
_cell.length_c   1.000
_cell.angle_alpha   90.00
_cell.angle_beta   90.00
_cell.angle_gamma   90.00
#
_symmetry.space_group_name_H-M   'P 1'
#
loop_
_entity.id
_entity.type
_entity.pdbx_description
1 polymer ?
#
loop_
_entity_poly.entity_id
_entity_poly.type
_entity_poly.pdbx_seq_one_letter_code
_entity_poly.pdbx_strand_id
1 'polypeptide(L)'
;MFIVRHPTTAAGIRNAAWVFLAAVLVLPPAARAQEARPAPWSVLRASYYDADTKIAVRPEIAAKSLPQTATFEVDFVGFSPDAQAAFQRAVDIWSSLVTSPVPIRIQAVWTPLGPGILGGAGAQFIHRDFTGAAQPGTWYVDALADAQAGMDLNPGFHDIVAQFNSSFGQWYFGTDGNPGPGLFDLVTVVLHEIGHGLGFTGSFTVDQGGVGSWGLTTGIPFAYDTFAEDGSGTSLLDENAFPNNSVAVTNVLQSDDVFFNGPNLNLANNGQPAPLFAPNPFLQGSSFSHFDENAYPPGNPGSLMTPFLAQNEVIHDADDLALCLFEDLGWDTAAQCGGAAPTCVPSATAICLNDDRFRVELEWVFPSTGEKRDAGVVPFGSD
;
A
#
# COMPACT_ATOMS: atom_id res chain seq x y z
N MET A 1 -11.10 25.86 -42.56
CA MET A 1 -11.51 26.59 -43.79
C MET A 1 -13.01 26.42 -43.96
N PHE A 2 -13.80 27.41 -43.54
CA PHE A 2 -15.22 27.52 -43.87
C PHE A 2 -15.45 28.94 -44.40
N ILE A 3 -16.03 29.03 -45.58
CA ILE A 3 -16.33 30.30 -46.27
C ILE A 3 -17.83 30.56 -46.10
N VAL A 4 -18.18 31.71 -45.55
CA VAL A 4 -19.53 32.28 -45.66
C VAL A 4 -19.41 33.65 -46.34
N ARG A 5 -20.24 33.87 -47.37
CA ARG A 5 -20.33 35.06 -48.23
C ARG A 5 -21.76 35.59 -48.11
N HIS A 6 -22.00 36.84 -47.67
CA HIS A 6 -22.25 38.10 -48.42
C HIS A 6 -23.34 38.91 -47.63
N PRO A 7 -23.69 40.19 -47.90
CA PRO A 7 -23.20 41.18 -48.87
C PRO A 7 -22.87 42.58 -48.25
N THR A 8 -22.39 43.49 -49.09
CA THR A 8 -22.00 44.89 -48.85
C THR A 8 -23.16 45.86 -48.58
N THR A 9 -22.99 46.84 -47.67
CA THR A 9 -23.22 48.29 -47.92
C THR A 9 -22.73 49.19 -46.75
N ALA A 10 -21.91 50.17 -47.11
CA ALA A 10 -21.73 51.55 -46.61
C ALA A 10 -21.70 51.93 -45.10
N ALA A 11 -20.61 52.62 -44.77
CA ALA A 11 -20.45 53.79 -43.88
C ALA A 11 -20.59 53.62 -42.35
N GLY A 12 -19.47 53.88 -41.65
CA GLY A 12 -19.47 54.19 -40.21
C GLY A 12 -18.13 53.90 -39.54
N ILE A 13 -17.25 54.91 -39.47
CA ILE A 13 -16.03 54.86 -38.65
C ILE A 13 -16.47 54.84 -37.18
N ARG A 14 -16.28 53.71 -36.49
CA ARG A 14 -16.31 53.61 -35.03
C ARG A 14 -15.12 52.79 -34.58
N ASN A 15 -14.30 53.38 -33.71
CA ASN A 15 -13.20 52.71 -33.02
C ASN A 15 -13.75 51.52 -32.20
N ALA A 16 -13.58 50.31 -32.70
CA ALA A 16 -13.79 49.08 -31.93
C ALA A 16 -12.42 48.59 -31.48
N ALA A 17 -12.14 48.68 -30.18
CA ALA A 17 -11.02 47.99 -29.57
C ALA A 17 -11.29 46.48 -29.67
N TRP A 18 -10.47 45.78 -30.45
CA TRP A 18 -10.51 44.33 -30.55
C TRP A 18 -9.88 43.73 -29.29
N VAL A 19 -10.73 43.29 -28.36
CA VAL A 19 -10.29 42.36 -27.32
C VAL A 19 -10.07 41.01 -28.01
N PHE A 20 -8.82 40.70 -28.33
CA PHE A 20 -8.44 39.34 -28.69
C PHE A 20 -8.52 38.48 -27.43
N LEU A 21 -9.65 37.79 -27.25
CA LEU A 21 -9.71 36.66 -26.34
C LEU A 21 -8.88 35.54 -26.99
N ALA A 22 -7.61 35.45 -26.62
CA ALA A 22 -6.81 34.27 -26.93
C ALA A 22 -7.42 33.11 -26.13
N ALA A 23 -8.27 32.31 -26.78
CA ALA A 23 -8.60 31.00 -26.27
C ALA A 23 -7.29 30.20 -26.28
N VAL A 24 -6.62 30.16 -25.13
CA VAL A 24 -5.57 29.17 -24.89
C VAL A 24 -6.30 27.83 -24.96
N LEU A 25 -6.17 27.15 -26.09
CA LEU A 25 -6.46 25.73 -26.17
C LEU A 25 -5.45 25.07 -25.24
N VAL A 26 -5.83 24.86 -23.99
CA VAL A 26 -5.16 23.90 -23.13
C VAL A 26 -5.49 22.55 -23.75
N LEU A 27 -4.60 22.08 -24.62
CA LEU A 27 -4.62 20.68 -25.02
C LEU A 27 -4.54 19.88 -23.71
N PRO A 28 -5.45 18.93 -23.45
CA PRO A 28 -5.27 18.04 -22.31
C PRO A 28 -3.88 17.42 -22.42
N PRO A 29 -3.16 17.23 -21.29
CA PRO A 29 -1.90 16.49 -21.33
C PRO A 29 -2.17 15.19 -22.10
N ALA A 30 -1.28 14.83 -23.02
CA ALA A 30 -1.41 13.58 -23.75
C ALA A 30 -1.62 12.47 -22.72
N ALA A 31 -2.75 11.76 -22.82
CA ALA A 31 -3.02 10.63 -21.93
C ALA A 31 -1.82 9.70 -22.02
N ARG A 32 -1.13 9.51 -20.89
CA ARG A 32 -0.09 8.48 -20.81
C ARG A 32 -0.77 7.15 -21.09
N ALA A 33 -0.17 6.34 -21.95
CA ALA A 33 -0.68 5.01 -22.21
C ALA A 33 -0.51 4.18 -20.93
N GLN A 34 -1.55 3.46 -20.54
CA GLN A 34 -1.47 2.44 -19.51
C GLN A 34 -0.34 1.46 -19.84
N GLU A 35 0.46 1.12 -18.84
CA GLU A 35 1.53 0.12 -18.95
C GLU A 35 1.33 -0.96 -17.87
N ALA A 36 1.73 -2.19 -18.18
CA ALA A 36 1.70 -3.33 -17.27
C ALA A 36 3.05 -4.09 -17.28
N ARG A 37 3.54 -4.55 -16.12
CA ARG A 37 4.79 -5.33 -15.98
C ARG A 37 4.67 -6.37 -14.87
N PRO A 38 5.51 -7.43 -14.84
CA PRO A 38 5.56 -8.34 -13.69
C PRO A 38 6.00 -7.63 -12.40
N ALA A 39 5.46 -8.03 -11.25
CA ALA A 39 5.81 -7.44 -9.95
C ALA A 39 6.99 -8.18 -9.26
N PRO A 40 7.66 -7.53 -8.28
CA PRO A 40 8.57 -8.18 -7.33
C PRO A 40 7.88 -9.27 -6.51
N TRP A 41 8.69 -10.16 -5.95
CA TRP A 41 8.24 -11.29 -5.14
C TRP A 41 8.84 -11.21 -3.73
N SER A 42 7.98 -11.32 -2.72
CA SER A 42 8.38 -11.37 -1.31
C SER A 42 8.34 -12.80 -0.78
N VAL A 43 9.11 -13.08 0.28
CA VAL A 43 9.17 -14.40 0.91
C VAL A 43 9.18 -14.29 2.43
N LEU A 44 8.30 -15.06 3.09
CA LEU A 44 8.32 -15.26 4.52
C LEU A 44 9.25 -16.43 4.92
N ARG A 45 10.09 -16.19 5.93
CA ARG A 45 11.11 -17.14 6.39
C ARG A 45 10.79 -17.70 7.77
N ALA A 46 11.19 -18.95 7.98
CA ALA A 46 11.01 -19.64 9.25
C ALA A 46 12.10 -19.27 10.27
N SER A 47 11.68 -18.93 11.48
CA SER A 47 12.51 -18.85 12.67
C SER A 47 12.23 -20.06 13.59
N TYR A 48 13.25 -20.86 13.88
CA TYR A 48 13.09 -22.14 14.59
C TYR A 48 13.22 -21.99 16.11
N TYR A 49 12.26 -21.29 16.69
CA TYR A 49 12.01 -21.26 18.13
C TYR A 49 10.52 -21.09 18.37
N ASP A 50 10.01 -21.59 19.51
CA ASP A 50 8.63 -21.35 19.92
C ASP A 50 8.51 -19.93 20.51
N ALA A 51 7.79 -19.03 19.84
CA ALA A 51 7.53 -17.69 20.34
C ALA A 51 6.38 -17.64 21.36
N ASP A 52 5.47 -18.63 21.30
CA ASP A 52 4.31 -18.75 22.19
C ASP A 52 3.43 -17.49 22.26
N THR A 53 3.29 -16.79 21.13
CA THR A 53 2.52 -15.55 21.02
C THR A 53 1.24 -15.73 20.21
N LYS A 54 0.22 -14.92 20.53
CA LYS A 54 -1.06 -14.96 19.84
C LYS A 54 -1.68 -13.57 19.73
N ILE A 55 -1.79 -13.09 18.49
CA ILE A 55 -2.66 -11.99 18.10
C ILE A 55 -3.91 -12.63 17.50
N ALA A 56 -4.99 -12.57 18.26
CA ALA A 56 -6.29 -13.04 17.80
C ALA A 56 -6.84 -12.11 16.72
N VAL A 57 -7.75 -12.63 15.91
CA VAL A 57 -8.54 -11.81 14.99
C VAL A 57 -9.22 -10.65 15.72
N ARG A 58 -9.26 -9.47 15.09
CA ARG A 58 -9.90 -8.29 15.67
C ARG A 58 -11.37 -8.53 16.06
N PRO A 59 -11.86 -7.90 17.14
CA PRO A 59 -13.19 -8.16 17.68
C PRO A 59 -14.32 -8.00 16.67
N GLU A 60 -14.20 -7.07 15.73
CA GLU A 60 -15.24 -6.75 14.76
C GLU A 60 -15.41 -7.87 13.73
N ILE A 61 -14.31 -8.50 13.29
CA ILE A 61 -14.36 -9.68 12.42
C ILE A 61 -14.83 -10.90 13.23
N ALA A 62 -14.36 -11.06 14.48
CA ALA A 62 -14.82 -12.14 15.35
C ALA A 62 -16.34 -12.08 15.60
N ALA A 63 -16.87 -10.87 15.80
CA ALA A 63 -18.28 -10.59 15.99
C ALA A 63 -19.10 -10.58 14.69
N LYS A 64 -18.43 -10.67 13.52
CA LYS A 64 -19.03 -10.53 12.18
C LYS A 64 -19.79 -9.20 12.02
N SER A 65 -19.28 -8.14 12.63
CA SER A 65 -19.84 -6.80 12.54
C SER A 65 -19.25 -5.97 11.39
N LEU A 66 -18.10 -6.37 10.84
CA LEU A 66 -17.59 -5.82 9.58
C LEU A 66 -18.22 -6.56 8.38
N PRO A 67 -18.76 -5.85 7.38
CA PRO A 67 -19.20 -6.48 6.15
C PRO A 67 -18.00 -6.97 5.34
N GLN A 68 -18.19 -8.01 4.53
CA GLN A 68 -17.23 -8.35 3.49
C GLN A 68 -17.35 -7.33 2.35
N THR A 69 -16.30 -6.56 2.14
CA THR A 69 -16.23 -5.43 1.20
C THR A 69 -15.36 -5.69 -0.02
N ALA A 70 -14.66 -6.83 -0.05
CA ALA A 70 -13.96 -7.33 -1.22
C ALA A 70 -14.33 -8.80 -1.46
N THR A 71 -14.41 -9.19 -2.73
CA THR A 71 -14.56 -10.60 -3.13
C THR A 71 -13.20 -11.13 -3.54
N PHE A 72 -12.80 -12.28 -2.99
CA PHE A 72 -11.58 -12.97 -3.38
C PHE A 72 -11.94 -14.28 -4.10
N GLU A 73 -11.32 -14.52 -5.25
CA GLU A 73 -11.48 -15.75 -6.04
C GLU A 73 -10.14 -16.50 -6.03
N VAL A 74 -10.09 -17.69 -5.43
CA VAL A 74 -8.84 -18.44 -5.26
C VAL A 74 -8.81 -19.70 -6.12
N ASP A 75 -7.80 -19.77 -6.98
CA ASP A 75 -7.47 -20.96 -7.74
C ASP A 75 -6.37 -21.76 -7.03
N PHE A 76 -6.78 -22.83 -6.35
CA PHE A 76 -5.88 -23.72 -5.62
C PHE A 76 -5.23 -24.76 -6.51
N VAL A 77 -3.90 -24.85 -6.44
CA VAL A 77 -3.08 -25.87 -7.11
C VAL A 77 -2.30 -26.65 -6.07
N GLY A 78 -2.60 -27.95 -5.93
CA GLY A 78 -1.84 -28.87 -5.07
C GLY A 78 -2.14 -28.81 -3.56
N PHE A 79 -3.02 -27.92 -3.11
CA PHE A 79 -3.44 -27.84 -1.71
C PHE A 79 -4.29 -29.03 -1.27
N SER A 80 -4.13 -29.47 -0.01
CA SER A 80 -5.07 -30.36 0.66
C SER A 80 -6.33 -29.61 1.11
N PRO A 81 -7.45 -30.30 1.39
CA PRO A 81 -8.65 -29.64 1.92
C PRO A 81 -8.41 -28.83 3.20
N ASP A 82 -7.59 -29.35 4.13
CA ASP A 82 -7.28 -28.64 5.38
C ASP A 82 -6.45 -27.38 5.12
N ALA A 83 -5.51 -27.43 4.19
CA ALA A 83 -4.73 -26.27 3.78
C ALA A 83 -5.58 -25.23 3.05
N GLN A 84 -6.54 -25.65 2.22
CA GLN A 84 -7.53 -24.75 1.61
C GLN A 84 -8.41 -24.07 2.67
N ALA A 85 -8.81 -24.78 3.73
CA ALA A 85 -9.59 -24.20 4.82
C ALA A 85 -8.79 -23.14 5.60
N ALA A 86 -7.51 -23.40 5.89
CA ALA A 86 -6.60 -22.42 6.49
C ALA A 86 -6.42 -21.19 5.58
N PHE A 87 -6.24 -21.41 4.28
CA PHE A 87 -6.14 -20.31 3.31
C PHE A 87 -7.42 -19.47 3.26
N GLN A 88 -8.58 -20.13 3.18
CA GLN A 88 -9.87 -19.47 3.17
C GLN A 88 -10.08 -18.63 4.44
N ARG A 89 -9.58 -19.07 5.59
CA ARG A 89 -9.64 -18.27 6.82
C ARG A 89 -8.90 -16.94 6.69
N ALA A 90 -7.73 -16.91 6.05
CA ALA A 90 -7.00 -15.67 5.79
C ALA A 90 -7.72 -14.79 4.76
N VAL A 91 -8.32 -15.39 3.74
CA VAL A 91 -9.18 -14.68 2.77
C VAL A 91 -10.38 -14.03 3.46
N ASP A 92 -11.06 -14.74 4.36
CA ASP A 92 -12.21 -14.20 5.08
C ASP A 92 -11.84 -12.97 5.91
N ILE A 93 -10.63 -12.95 6.50
CA ILE A 93 -10.09 -11.79 7.21
C ILE A 93 -9.90 -10.63 6.22
N TRP A 94 -9.11 -10.82 5.15
CA TRP A 94 -8.85 -9.76 4.16
C TRP A 94 -10.11 -9.22 3.49
N SER A 95 -11.08 -10.10 3.18
CA SER A 95 -12.36 -9.71 2.58
C SER A 95 -13.16 -8.70 3.41
N SER A 96 -12.90 -8.64 4.72
CA SER A 96 -13.55 -7.71 5.66
C SER A 96 -12.69 -6.48 5.99
N LEU A 97 -11.45 -6.43 5.50
CA LEU A 97 -10.48 -5.37 5.80
C LEU A 97 -10.28 -4.41 4.64
N VAL A 98 -10.22 -4.91 3.40
CA VAL A 98 -10.11 -4.08 2.19
C VAL A 98 -11.43 -4.00 1.44
N THR A 99 -11.64 -2.89 0.75
CA THR A 99 -12.80 -2.68 -0.13
C THR A 99 -12.35 -2.74 -1.59
N SER A 100 -13.03 -3.55 -2.39
CA SER A 100 -12.81 -3.58 -3.83
C SER A 100 -14.12 -3.80 -4.58
N PRO A 101 -14.45 -2.96 -5.58
CA PRO A 101 -15.56 -3.21 -6.49
C PRO A 101 -15.24 -4.31 -7.53
N VAL A 102 -13.98 -4.72 -7.64
CA VAL A 102 -13.50 -5.74 -8.58
C VAL A 102 -13.06 -6.99 -7.79
N PRO A 103 -13.45 -8.22 -8.19
CA PRO A 103 -12.96 -9.43 -7.53
C PRO A 103 -11.43 -9.54 -7.59
N ILE A 104 -10.80 -9.83 -6.45
CA ILE A 104 -9.35 -10.04 -6.34
C ILE A 104 -9.06 -11.52 -6.58
N ARG A 105 -8.34 -11.84 -7.65
CA ARG A 105 -8.06 -13.22 -8.07
C ARG A 105 -6.68 -13.66 -7.62
N ILE A 106 -6.62 -14.81 -6.96
CA ILE A 106 -5.37 -15.38 -6.43
C ILE A 106 -5.10 -16.74 -7.07
N GLN A 107 -3.91 -16.92 -7.62
CA GLN A 107 -3.37 -18.26 -7.86
C GLN A 107 -2.55 -18.71 -6.64
N ALA A 108 -3.04 -19.75 -5.95
CA ALA A 108 -2.36 -20.31 -4.78
C ALA A 108 -1.75 -21.67 -5.12
N VAL A 109 -0.42 -21.80 -5.05
CA VAL A 109 0.31 -23.01 -5.45
C VAL A 109 1.02 -23.65 -4.25
N TRP A 110 0.67 -24.90 -3.93
CA TRP A 110 1.35 -25.72 -2.94
C TRP A 110 2.53 -26.44 -3.61
N THR A 111 3.76 -25.98 -3.37
CA THR A 111 4.94 -26.40 -4.14
C THR A 111 6.20 -26.47 -3.28
N PRO A 112 7.21 -27.30 -3.61
CA PRO A 112 8.48 -27.28 -2.89
C PRO A 112 9.16 -25.91 -2.98
N LEU A 113 9.52 -25.32 -1.84
CA LEU A 113 10.30 -24.09 -1.76
C LEU A 113 11.68 -24.35 -1.12
N GLY A 114 12.54 -23.34 -1.16
CA GLY A 114 13.87 -23.40 -0.57
C GLY A 114 13.84 -23.66 0.95
N PRO A 115 14.94 -24.16 1.55
CA PRO A 115 15.02 -24.39 2.98
C PRO A 115 14.68 -23.13 3.80
N GLY A 116 13.82 -23.27 4.79
CA GLY A 116 13.41 -22.16 5.66
C GLY A 116 12.53 -21.10 5.01
N ILE A 117 12.02 -21.34 3.79
CA ILE A 117 10.97 -20.51 3.18
C ILE A 117 9.63 -21.16 3.50
N LEU A 118 8.73 -20.40 4.14
CA LEU A 118 7.39 -20.84 4.50
C LEU A 118 6.43 -20.63 3.32
N GLY A 119 6.49 -19.43 2.75
CA GLY A 119 5.71 -19.01 1.60
C GLY A 119 6.38 -17.87 0.85
N GLY A 120 5.71 -17.42 -0.19
CA GLY A 120 6.03 -16.19 -0.89
C GLY A 120 4.88 -15.77 -1.78
N ALA A 121 4.73 -14.48 -1.99
CA ALA A 121 3.70 -13.92 -2.86
C ALA A 121 4.12 -12.58 -3.43
N GLY A 122 3.37 -12.17 -4.44
CA GLY A 122 3.42 -10.85 -5.03
C GLY A 122 2.25 -10.66 -5.99
N ALA A 123 2.06 -9.43 -6.43
CA ALA A 123 1.13 -9.18 -7.52
C ALA A 123 1.64 -9.85 -8.80
N GLN A 124 0.73 -10.37 -9.63
CA GLN A 124 1.15 -10.93 -10.92
C GLN A 124 1.67 -9.81 -11.82
N PHE A 125 0.97 -8.68 -11.82
CA PHE A 125 1.33 -7.48 -12.56
C PHE A 125 1.32 -6.22 -11.69
N ILE A 126 1.93 -5.18 -12.23
CA ILE A 126 1.84 -3.80 -11.76
C ILE A 126 1.36 -2.91 -12.91
N HIS A 127 0.60 -1.87 -12.57
CA HIS A 127 0.06 -0.89 -13.51
C HIS A 127 0.46 0.52 -13.16
N ARG A 128 0.58 1.35 -14.19
CA ARG A 128 0.69 2.80 -14.03
C ARG A 128 -0.10 3.52 -15.08
N ASP A 129 -0.38 4.80 -14.79
CA ASP A 129 -1.01 5.73 -15.72
C ASP A 129 -2.35 5.21 -16.30
N PHE A 130 -3.06 4.36 -15.54
CA PHE A 130 -4.42 3.92 -15.85
C PHE A 130 -5.45 4.97 -15.41
N THR A 131 -6.69 4.86 -15.92
CA THR A 131 -7.76 5.79 -15.50
C THR A 131 -8.14 5.51 -14.05
N GLY A 132 -8.02 6.52 -13.18
CA GLY A 132 -8.28 6.38 -11.75
C GLY A 132 -7.02 6.26 -10.88
N ALA A 133 -5.83 6.14 -11.49
CA ALA A 133 -4.57 6.09 -10.75
C ALA A 133 -4.40 7.35 -9.88
N ALA A 134 -4.10 7.16 -8.60
CA ALA A 134 -3.99 8.25 -7.63
C ALA A 134 -2.83 9.22 -7.94
N GLN A 135 -1.72 8.69 -8.48
CA GLN A 135 -0.53 9.47 -8.84
C GLN A 135 -0.04 9.12 -10.25
N PRO A 136 0.29 10.11 -11.09
CA PRO A 136 0.84 9.88 -12.41
C PRO A 136 2.30 9.40 -12.34
N GLY A 137 2.68 8.45 -13.19
CA GLY A 137 4.03 7.92 -13.20
C GLY A 137 4.42 7.22 -11.89
N THR A 138 3.53 6.39 -11.37
CA THR A 138 3.70 5.56 -10.18
C THR A 138 3.16 4.17 -10.47
N TRP A 139 3.88 3.12 -10.07
CA TRP A 139 3.43 1.73 -10.19
C TRP A 139 2.53 1.33 -9.01
N TYR A 140 1.41 0.68 -9.33
CA TYR A 140 0.45 0.10 -8.40
C TYR A 140 0.35 -1.41 -8.66
N VAL A 141 0.21 -2.21 -7.60
CA VAL A 141 -0.06 -3.64 -7.75
C VAL A 141 -1.41 -3.89 -8.39
N ASP A 142 -1.55 -5.00 -9.12
CA ASP A 142 -2.73 -5.33 -9.94
C ASP A 142 -4.06 -5.14 -9.19
N ALA A 143 -4.21 -5.82 -8.04
CA ALA A 143 -5.43 -5.76 -7.24
C ALA A 143 -5.82 -4.32 -6.82
N LEU A 144 -4.83 -3.48 -6.48
CA LEU A 144 -5.07 -2.08 -6.11
C LEU A 144 -5.42 -1.23 -7.33
N ALA A 145 -4.75 -1.47 -8.46
CA ALA A 145 -5.01 -0.76 -9.70
C ALA A 145 -6.43 -1.06 -10.22
N ASP A 146 -6.86 -2.32 -10.15
CA ASP A 146 -8.21 -2.76 -10.48
C ASP A 146 -9.26 -2.11 -9.59
N ALA A 147 -9.03 -2.10 -8.27
CA ALA A 147 -9.92 -1.45 -7.30
C ALA A 147 -10.07 0.05 -7.59
N GLN A 148 -8.97 0.75 -7.88
CA GLN A 148 -8.97 2.18 -8.21
C GLN A 148 -9.58 2.49 -9.58
N ALA A 149 -9.40 1.61 -10.57
CA ALA A 149 -9.98 1.75 -11.89
C ALA A 149 -11.49 1.39 -11.92
N GLY A 150 -11.95 0.62 -10.94
CA GLY A 150 -13.31 0.08 -10.89
C GLY A 150 -13.56 -1.01 -11.95
N MET A 151 -12.51 -1.55 -12.56
CA MET A 151 -12.58 -2.62 -13.55
C MET A 151 -11.28 -3.44 -13.56
N ASP A 152 -11.40 -4.68 -13.99
CA ASP A 152 -10.28 -5.59 -14.22
C ASP A 152 -9.39 -5.10 -15.38
N LEU A 153 -8.16 -4.70 -15.07
CA LEU A 153 -7.18 -4.17 -16.01
C LEU A 153 -6.42 -5.27 -16.76
N ASN A 154 -6.43 -6.51 -16.27
CA ASN A 154 -5.81 -7.69 -16.88
C ASN A 154 -6.75 -8.91 -17.01
N PRO A 155 -7.85 -8.82 -17.78
CA PRO A 155 -8.82 -9.91 -17.83
C PRO A 155 -8.20 -11.25 -18.26
N GLY A 156 -8.45 -12.28 -17.45
CA GLY A 156 -7.96 -13.65 -17.69
C GLY A 156 -6.63 -13.97 -17.01
N PHE A 157 -6.06 -13.04 -16.24
CA PHE A 157 -4.93 -13.29 -15.34
C PHE A 157 -5.37 -13.20 -13.87
N HIS A 158 -4.49 -13.61 -12.97
CA HIS A 158 -4.67 -13.44 -11.53
C HIS A 158 -4.03 -12.14 -11.09
N ASP A 159 -4.54 -11.53 -10.04
CA ASP A 159 -3.98 -10.28 -9.49
C ASP A 159 -2.80 -10.59 -8.57
N ILE A 160 -2.90 -11.71 -7.85
CA ILE A 160 -1.91 -12.20 -6.90
C ILE A 160 -1.51 -13.63 -7.28
N VAL A 161 -0.21 -13.89 -7.23
CA VAL A 161 0.31 -15.26 -7.26
C VAL A 161 0.99 -15.52 -5.92
N ALA A 162 0.71 -16.67 -5.30
CA ALA A 162 1.25 -17.05 -4.02
C ALA A 162 1.69 -18.53 -4.03
N GLN A 163 2.82 -18.82 -3.39
CA GLN A 163 3.39 -20.15 -3.27
C GLN A 163 3.65 -20.51 -1.82
N PHE A 164 3.36 -21.76 -1.44
CA PHE A 164 3.51 -22.23 -0.05
C PHE A 164 4.23 -23.56 -0.03
N ASN A 165 5.14 -23.73 0.93
CA ASN A 165 6.11 -24.81 0.91
C ASN A 165 5.50 -26.19 1.18
N SER A 166 5.31 -26.97 0.12
CA SER A 166 4.78 -28.33 0.21
C SER A 166 5.75 -29.35 0.79
N SER A 167 7.04 -29.01 0.84
CA SER A 167 8.10 -29.86 1.41
C SER A 167 8.34 -29.57 2.90
N PHE A 168 7.57 -28.63 3.48
CA PHE A 168 7.68 -28.25 4.87
C PHE A 168 6.74 -29.10 5.72
N GLY A 169 7.28 -29.75 6.75
CA GLY A 169 6.54 -30.76 7.53
C GLY A 169 5.87 -30.24 8.80
N GLN A 170 6.15 -29.00 9.21
CA GLN A 170 5.74 -28.43 10.49
C GLN A 170 4.55 -27.49 10.36
N TRP A 171 3.58 -27.84 9.51
CA TRP A 171 2.39 -27.04 9.30
C TRP A 171 1.31 -27.33 10.34
N TYR A 172 0.70 -26.27 10.82
CA TYR A 172 -0.60 -26.31 11.48
C TYR A 172 -1.67 -25.70 10.55
N PHE A 173 -2.67 -26.52 10.22
CA PHE A 173 -3.76 -26.15 9.30
C PHE A 173 -5.04 -25.73 10.02
N GLY A 174 -5.09 -25.80 11.36
CA GLY A 174 -6.28 -25.41 12.10
C GLY A 174 -6.48 -23.89 12.06
N THR A 175 -7.73 -23.46 12.17
CA THR A 175 -8.10 -22.03 12.10
C THR A 175 -8.37 -21.43 13.48
N ASP A 176 -8.15 -22.18 14.55
CA ASP A 176 -8.41 -21.75 15.94
C ASP A 176 -7.20 -21.05 16.60
N GLY A 177 -6.07 -21.03 15.90
CA GLY A 177 -4.84 -20.39 16.34
C GLY A 177 -4.21 -21.08 17.54
N ASN A 178 -4.27 -22.42 17.62
CA ASN A 178 -3.57 -23.21 18.63
C ASN A 178 -2.68 -24.28 17.98
N PRO A 179 -1.61 -23.86 17.26
CA PRO A 179 -0.71 -24.79 16.57
C PRO A 179 -0.04 -25.78 17.52
N GLY A 180 0.42 -25.30 18.67
CA GLY A 180 1.22 -26.09 19.61
C GLY A 180 2.71 -26.08 19.24
N PRO A 181 3.56 -26.62 20.13
CA PRO A 181 5.01 -26.47 20.00
C PRO A 181 5.57 -27.05 18.70
N GLY A 182 6.48 -26.30 18.08
CA GLY A 182 7.22 -26.69 16.90
C GLY A 182 6.47 -26.59 15.57
N LEU A 183 5.23 -26.08 15.58
CA LEU A 183 4.40 -25.92 14.38
C LEU A 183 4.24 -24.45 13.98
N PHE A 184 4.14 -24.20 12.68
CA PHE A 184 3.89 -22.90 12.08
C PHE A 184 2.43 -22.80 11.64
N ASP A 185 1.76 -21.71 11.99
CA ASP A 185 0.35 -21.47 11.70
C ASP A 185 0.15 -21.06 10.23
N LEU A 186 -0.50 -21.90 9.42
CA LEU A 186 -0.66 -21.62 7.99
C LEU A 186 -1.57 -20.42 7.74
N VAL A 187 -2.57 -20.16 8.60
CA VAL A 187 -3.43 -18.98 8.45
C VAL A 187 -2.59 -17.70 8.50
N THR A 188 -1.67 -17.62 9.46
CA THR A 188 -0.73 -16.48 9.61
C THR A 188 0.14 -16.32 8.37
N VAL A 189 0.73 -17.41 7.87
CA VAL A 189 1.55 -17.37 6.64
C VAL A 189 0.71 -16.91 5.44
N VAL A 190 -0.49 -17.45 5.23
CA VAL A 190 -1.34 -17.01 4.10
C VAL A 190 -1.76 -15.55 4.26
N LEU A 191 -2.12 -15.13 5.47
CA LEU A 191 -2.54 -13.76 5.75
C LEU A 191 -1.43 -12.76 5.41
N HIS A 192 -0.19 -13.08 5.81
CA HIS A 192 1.02 -12.34 5.48
C HIS A 192 1.23 -12.24 3.95
N GLU A 193 1.23 -13.38 3.27
CA GLU A 193 1.53 -13.44 1.83
C GLU A 193 0.48 -12.72 0.98
N ILE A 194 -0.81 -12.78 1.36
CA ILE A 194 -1.84 -11.95 0.72
C ILE A 194 -1.53 -10.45 0.90
N GLY A 195 -1.00 -10.03 2.07
CA GLY A 195 -0.58 -8.65 2.30
C GLY A 195 0.45 -8.14 1.29
N HIS A 196 1.42 -8.96 0.90
CA HIS A 196 2.35 -8.61 -0.19
C HIS A 196 1.65 -8.47 -1.53
N GLY A 197 0.75 -9.40 -1.87
CA GLY A 197 -0.04 -9.32 -3.10
C GLY A 197 -0.92 -8.06 -3.18
N LEU A 198 -1.40 -7.58 -2.03
CA LEU A 198 -2.19 -6.34 -1.92
C LEU A 198 -1.35 -5.06 -1.94
N GLY A 199 -0.02 -5.13 -1.92
CA GLY A 199 0.83 -3.97 -2.14
C GLY A 199 1.79 -3.62 -1.00
N PHE A 200 1.89 -4.44 0.05
CA PHE A 200 3.00 -4.35 1.00
C PHE A 200 4.29 -4.84 0.33
N THR A 201 4.76 -4.11 -0.68
CA THR A 201 5.91 -4.49 -1.49
C THR A 201 6.45 -3.27 -2.20
N GLY A 202 7.77 -3.16 -2.19
CA GLY A 202 8.50 -2.08 -2.82
C GLY A 202 9.44 -2.57 -3.92
N SER A 203 10.01 -1.64 -4.67
CA SER A 203 10.85 -1.96 -5.83
C SER A 203 12.36 -1.89 -5.57
N PHE A 204 12.77 -1.42 -4.40
CA PHE A 204 14.17 -1.34 -4.02
C PHE A 204 14.80 -2.73 -3.94
N THR A 205 15.99 -2.86 -4.54
CA THR A 205 16.73 -4.12 -4.59
C THR A 205 18.23 -3.85 -4.64
N VAL A 206 19.04 -4.80 -4.18
CA VAL A 206 20.50 -4.80 -4.35
C VAL A 206 20.90 -5.97 -5.24
N ASP A 207 21.67 -5.70 -6.30
CA ASP A 207 22.14 -6.74 -7.22
C ASP A 207 23.36 -7.52 -6.67
N GLN A 208 23.77 -8.57 -7.39
CA GLN A 208 24.94 -9.38 -7.01
C GLN A 208 26.28 -8.61 -7.03
N GLY A 209 26.33 -7.46 -7.70
CA GLY A 209 27.48 -6.56 -7.71
C GLY A 209 27.48 -5.57 -6.54
N GLY A 210 26.47 -5.60 -5.68
CA GLY A 210 26.30 -4.65 -4.57
C GLY A 210 25.80 -3.29 -5.02
N VAL A 211 25.13 -3.19 -6.17
CA VAL A 211 24.52 -1.96 -6.67
C VAL A 211 23.02 -1.97 -6.35
N GLY A 212 22.58 -0.94 -5.64
CA GLY A 212 21.20 -0.74 -5.23
C GLY A 212 20.45 0.02 -6.31
N SER A 213 19.21 -0.38 -6.56
CA SER A 213 18.34 0.28 -7.54
C SER A 213 16.87 0.20 -7.14
N TRP A 214 16.04 1.04 -7.74
CA TRP A 214 14.59 1.02 -7.60
C TRP A 214 13.90 1.27 -8.95
N GLY A 215 12.60 1.01 -8.99
CA GLY A 215 11.70 1.25 -10.11
C GLY A 215 11.83 0.23 -11.24
N LEU A 216 12.32 -0.98 -10.96
CA LEU A 216 12.45 -2.07 -11.94
C LEU A 216 13.13 -1.65 -13.25
N THR A 217 14.22 -0.87 -13.16
CA THR A 217 14.96 -0.28 -14.28
C THR A 217 14.22 0.77 -15.12
N THR A 218 12.98 1.11 -14.76
CA THR A 218 12.17 2.13 -15.45
C THR A 218 12.43 3.54 -14.92
N GLY A 219 13.03 3.67 -13.73
CA GLY A 219 13.16 4.95 -13.02
C GLY A 219 11.82 5.50 -12.52
N ILE A 220 10.81 4.64 -12.38
CA ILE A 220 9.47 4.99 -11.89
C ILE A 220 9.23 4.23 -10.58
N PRO A 221 8.88 4.92 -9.49
CA PRO A 221 8.68 4.29 -8.19
C PRO A 221 7.36 3.51 -8.13
N PHE A 222 7.29 2.58 -7.19
CA PHE A 222 6.03 2.03 -6.73
C PHE A 222 5.36 3.02 -5.79
N ALA A 223 4.04 2.93 -5.63
CA ALA A 223 3.33 3.72 -4.63
C ALA A 223 3.95 3.56 -3.23
N TYR A 224 4.34 2.34 -2.88
CA TYR A 224 5.07 2.01 -1.65
C TYR A 224 6.40 2.77 -1.51
N ASP A 225 7.20 2.83 -2.59
CA ASP A 225 8.51 3.49 -2.58
C ASP A 225 8.42 4.99 -2.27
N THR A 226 7.29 5.63 -2.60
CA THR A 226 7.11 7.08 -2.40
C THR A 226 7.09 7.51 -0.94
N PHE A 227 6.90 6.56 -0.01
CA PHE A 227 6.89 6.79 1.43
C PHE A 227 8.21 6.42 2.10
N ALA A 228 9.21 5.92 1.36
CA ALA A 228 10.46 5.49 1.93
C ALA A 228 11.40 6.66 2.25
N GLU A 229 11.87 6.72 3.50
CA GLU A 229 12.87 7.69 3.97
C GLU A 229 13.92 7.04 4.87
N ASP A 230 15.06 7.71 5.04
CA ASP A 230 16.06 7.35 6.05
C ASP A 230 15.71 7.96 7.42
N GLY A 231 16.49 7.64 8.47
CA GLY A 231 16.23 8.16 9.82
C GLY A 231 16.42 9.68 9.97
N SER A 232 16.91 10.37 8.94
CA SER A 232 16.97 11.84 8.89
C SER A 232 15.75 12.49 8.23
N GLY A 233 14.80 11.68 7.73
CA GLY A 233 13.66 12.13 6.94
C GLY A 233 14.00 12.45 5.48
N THR A 234 15.14 11.97 4.98
CA THR A 234 15.52 12.13 3.57
C THR A 234 14.86 11.01 2.76
N SER A 235 14.05 11.39 1.77
CA SER A 235 13.42 10.40 0.88
C SER A 235 14.46 9.55 0.17
N LEU A 236 14.25 8.23 0.13
CA LEU A 236 15.09 7.31 -0.63
C LEU A 236 14.99 7.51 -2.15
N LEU A 237 14.02 8.31 -2.63
CA LEU A 237 13.87 8.71 -4.03
C LEU A 237 14.61 10.03 -4.37
N ASP A 238 15.26 10.68 -3.40
CA ASP A 238 16.09 11.86 -3.69
C ASP A 238 17.38 11.46 -4.41
N GLU A 239 17.39 11.63 -5.74
CA GLU A 239 18.53 11.33 -6.62
C GLU A 239 19.82 12.10 -6.28
N ASN A 240 19.77 13.15 -5.45
CA ASN A 240 20.98 13.82 -4.98
C ASN A 240 21.61 13.10 -3.77
N ALA A 241 20.77 12.56 -2.88
CA ALA A 241 21.21 11.83 -1.69
C ALA A 241 21.48 10.35 -2.01
N PHE A 242 20.55 9.73 -2.73
CA PHE A 242 20.55 8.32 -3.11
C PHE A 242 20.37 8.17 -4.63
N PRO A 243 21.38 8.48 -5.44
CA PRO A 243 21.30 8.29 -6.89
C PRO A 243 20.88 6.86 -7.23
N ASN A 244 19.87 6.67 -8.10
CA ASN A 244 19.42 5.34 -8.48
C ASN A 244 20.53 4.57 -9.22
N ASN A 245 20.55 3.23 -9.11
CA ASN A 245 21.62 2.36 -9.61
C ASN A 245 23.00 2.71 -9.01
N SER A 246 23.09 2.82 -7.68
CA SER A 246 24.33 3.18 -7.00
C SER A 246 24.56 2.41 -5.71
N VAL A 247 25.81 2.48 -5.22
CA VAL A 247 26.18 1.96 -3.90
C VAL A 247 25.58 2.80 -2.77
N ALA A 248 25.18 4.05 -3.01
CA ALA A 248 24.50 4.86 -1.99
C ALA A 248 23.14 4.25 -1.63
N VAL A 249 22.39 3.76 -2.62
CA VAL A 249 21.15 2.99 -2.40
C VAL A 249 21.44 1.70 -1.64
N THR A 250 22.50 0.97 -1.98
CA THR A 250 22.92 -0.23 -1.24
C THR A 250 23.22 0.06 0.23
N ASN A 251 23.89 1.18 0.52
CA ASN A 251 24.28 1.53 1.87
C ASN A 251 23.07 1.83 2.74
N VAL A 252 22.08 2.57 2.22
CA VAL A 252 20.85 2.88 2.98
C VAL A 252 19.94 1.66 3.12
N LEU A 253 19.86 0.77 2.12
CA LEU A 253 19.09 -0.48 2.25
C LEU A 253 19.74 -1.53 3.19
N GLN A 254 20.94 -1.25 3.70
CA GLN A 254 21.69 -2.10 4.63
C GLN A 254 22.15 -1.33 5.88
N SER A 255 21.40 -0.30 6.28
CA SER A 255 21.75 0.58 7.40
C SER A 255 20.95 0.31 8.68
N ASP A 256 19.90 -0.51 8.63
CA ASP A 256 18.84 -0.58 9.65
C ASP A 256 18.16 0.79 9.93
N ASP A 257 18.27 1.73 8.99
CA ASP A 257 17.82 3.13 9.12
C ASP A 257 16.90 3.53 7.96
N VAL A 258 15.93 2.68 7.64
CA VAL A 258 14.91 2.91 6.60
C VAL A 258 13.53 2.84 7.22
N PHE A 259 12.66 3.77 6.84
CA PHE A 259 11.33 3.92 7.41
C PHE A 259 10.28 4.10 6.32
N PHE A 260 9.06 3.65 6.61
CA PHE A 260 7.85 3.99 5.86
C PHE A 260 7.17 5.17 6.55
N ASN A 261 7.10 6.31 5.85
CA ASN A 261 6.56 7.57 6.36
C ASN A 261 5.24 7.92 5.67
N GLY A 262 4.21 7.12 5.92
CA GLY A 262 2.85 7.35 5.44
C GLY A 262 2.01 8.11 6.47
N PRO A 263 1.22 9.12 6.09
CA PRO A 263 0.47 9.93 7.04
C PRO A 263 -0.54 9.12 7.88
N ASN A 264 -1.22 8.13 7.29
CA ASN A 264 -2.13 7.28 8.05
C ASN A 264 -1.34 6.31 8.93
N LEU A 265 -0.29 5.67 8.42
CA LEU A 265 0.55 4.76 9.20
C LEU A 265 1.17 5.48 10.40
N ASN A 266 1.63 6.72 10.21
CA ASN A 266 2.17 7.51 11.30
C ASN A 266 1.13 7.71 12.40
N LEU A 267 -0.15 7.95 12.08
CA LEU A 267 -1.20 8.08 13.09
C LEU A 267 -1.35 6.80 13.92
N ALA A 268 -1.33 5.63 13.28
CA ALA A 268 -1.33 4.35 14.00
C ALA A 268 -0.03 4.09 14.78
N ASN A 269 1.09 4.65 14.33
CA ASN A 269 2.40 4.49 14.93
C ASN A 269 2.82 5.70 15.78
N ASN A 270 1.89 6.26 16.57
CA ASN A 270 2.15 7.34 17.53
C ASN A 270 2.77 8.62 16.92
N GLY A 271 2.38 8.95 15.70
CA GLY A 271 2.88 10.08 14.92
C GLY A 271 4.28 9.88 14.34
N GLN A 272 4.81 8.65 14.28
CA GLN A 272 6.16 8.36 13.81
C GLN A 272 6.17 7.42 12.58
N PRO A 273 7.14 7.56 11.66
CA PRO A 273 7.39 6.57 10.62
C PRO A 273 7.65 5.17 11.18
N ALA A 274 7.22 4.13 10.47
CA ALA A 274 7.48 2.75 10.87
C ALA A 274 8.82 2.25 10.30
N PRO A 275 9.72 1.68 11.12
CA PRO A 275 10.98 1.11 10.62
C PRO A 275 10.71 -0.10 9.70
N LEU A 276 11.45 -0.13 8.59
CA LEU A 276 11.45 -1.20 7.61
C LEU A 276 12.70 -2.07 7.79
N PHE A 277 12.57 -3.35 7.47
CA PHE A 277 13.67 -4.30 7.55
C PHE A 277 14.75 -3.99 6.51
N ALA A 278 15.87 -3.42 6.95
CA ALA A 278 17.00 -2.99 6.10
C ALA A 278 18.35 -3.58 6.58
N PRO A 279 18.46 -4.92 6.69
CA PRO A 279 19.62 -5.60 7.26
C PRO A 279 20.88 -5.47 6.42
N ASN A 280 22.03 -5.71 7.05
CA ASN A 280 23.30 -5.96 6.37
C ASN A 280 23.74 -7.43 6.55
N PRO A 281 23.80 -8.25 5.47
CA PRO A 281 23.57 -7.89 4.07
C PRO A 281 22.08 -7.82 3.69
N PHE A 282 21.78 -7.16 2.57
CA PHE A 282 20.45 -7.11 1.95
C PHE A 282 19.95 -8.53 1.67
N LEU A 283 18.72 -8.83 2.10
CA LEU A 283 18.09 -10.13 1.95
C LEU A 283 17.03 -10.07 0.86
N GLN A 284 17.36 -10.62 -0.31
CA GLN A 284 16.45 -10.61 -1.46
C GLN A 284 15.08 -11.24 -1.10
N GLY A 285 14.01 -10.53 -1.47
CA GLY A 285 12.62 -10.91 -1.18
C GLY A 285 12.18 -10.65 0.25
N SER A 286 13.03 -10.07 1.11
CA SER A 286 12.69 -9.74 2.49
C SER A 286 13.00 -8.28 2.82
N SER A 287 14.22 -7.80 2.53
CA SER A 287 14.58 -6.41 2.79
C SER A 287 13.64 -5.41 2.11
N PHE A 288 13.39 -4.28 2.78
CA PHE A 288 12.53 -3.16 2.38
C PHE A 288 11.02 -3.44 2.32
N SER A 289 10.61 -4.65 1.95
CA SER A 289 9.20 -5.04 1.82
C SER A 289 8.63 -5.68 3.09
N HIS A 290 9.22 -5.42 4.25
CA HIS A 290 8.76 -5.89 5.56
C HIS A 290 9.00 -4.79 6.61
N PHE A 291 8.16 -4.79 7.65
CA PHE A 291 8.49 -4.06 8.87
C PHE A 291 9.71 -4.66 9.57
N ASP A 292 10.42 -3.83 10.35
CA ASP A 292 11.57 -4.28 11.10
C ASP A 292 11.20 -5.27 12.23
N GLU A 293 11.81 -6.45 12.20
CA GLU A 293 11.57 -7.53 13.17
C GLU A 293 11.93 -7.13 14.61
N ASN A 294 12.95 -6.30 14.82
CA ASN A 294 13.36 -5.89 16.17
C ASN A 294 12.42 -4.85 16.77
N ALA A 295 11.87 -3.97 15.93
CA ALA A 295 10.86 -2.99 16.31
C ALA A 295 9.50 -3.64 16.58
N TYR A 296 9.16 -4.69 15.83
CA TYR A 296 7.86 -5.37 15.91
C TYR A 296 8.01 -6.88 16.16
N PRO A 297 8.60 -7.29 17.30
CA PRO A 297 8.87 -8.71 17.56
C PRO A 297 7.58 -9.50 17.76
N PRO A 298 7.64 -10.84 17.72
CA PRO A 298 6.47 -11.70 17.80
C PRO A 298 5.43 -11.30 18.84
N GLY A 299 4.17 -11.24 18.42
CA GLY A 299 3.03 -10.85 19.26
C GLY A 299 2.81 -9.35 19.44
N ASN A 300 3.58 -8.49 18.76
CA ASN A 300 3.33 -7.03 18.73
C ASN A 300 2.45 -6.62 17.54
N PRO A 301 1.72 -5.50 17.63
CA PRO A 301 1.24 -4.80 16.44
C PRO A 301 2.42 -4.56 15.48
N GLY A 302 2.21 -4.76 14.18
CA GLY A 302 3.22 -4.74 13.12
C GLY A 302 3.83 -6.12 12.81
N SER A 303 3.78 -7.09 13.74
CA SER A 303 4.47 -8.39 13.58
C SER A 303 3.91 -9.24 12.43
N LEU A 304 2.69 -8.98 11.95
CA LEU A 304 2.18 -9.72 10.79
C LEU A 304 3.08 -9.54 9.57
N MET A 305 3.61 -8.34 9.33
CA MET A 305 4.36 -8.00 8.10
C MET A 305 5.86 -7.89 8.34
N THR A 306 6.41 -8.58 9.34
CA THR A 306 7.85 -8.74 9.54
C THR A 306 8.39 -9.96 8.75
N PRO A 307 9.71 -10.03 8.44
CA PRO A 307 10.23 -10.99 7.46
C PRO A 307 10.37 -12.43 7.96
N PHE A 308 10.11 -12.67 9.24
CA PHE A 308 10.23 -13.97 9.87
C PHE A 308 8.96 -14.33 10.63
N LEU A 309 8.62 -15.62 10.63
CA LEU A 309 7.61 -16.17 11.51
C LEU A 309 8.26 -17.24 12.37
N ALA A 310 8.02 -17.22 13.67
CA ALA A 310 8.48 -18.23 14.61
C ALA A 310 7.50 -19.41 14.75
N GLN A 311 7.92 -20.47 15.43
CA GLN A 311 7.04 -21.59 15.77
C GLN A 311 6.09 -21.17 16.89
N ASN A 312 4.88 -21.74 16.89
CA ASN A 312 3.81 -21.40 17.84
C ASN A 312 3.52 -19.89 17.96
N GLU A 313 3.82 -19.14 16.91
CA GLU A 313 3.42 -17.75 16.71
C GLU A 313 2.15 -17.72 15.87
N VAL A 314 1.16 -16.97 16.35
CA VAL A 314 -0.16 -16.89 15.73
C VAL A 314 -0.54 -15.43 15.55
N ILE A 315 -0.82 -15.02 14.31
CA ILE A 315 -1.25 -13.67 13.98
C ILE A 315 -2.43 -13.76 13.01
N HIS A 316 -3.65 -13.64 13.55
CA HIS A 316 -4.90 -13.73 12.77
C HIS A 316 -5.56 -12.36 12.58
N ASP A 317 -4.77 -11.29 12.62
CA ASP A 317 -5.20 -9.92 12.40
C ASP A 317 -4.13 -9.18 11.58
N ALA A 318 -4.55 -8.55 10.48
CA ALA A 318 -3.74 -7.53 9.83
C ALA A 318 -4.03 -6.23 10.57
N ASP A 319 -3.25 -5.97 11.61
CA ASP A 319 -3.43 -4.86 12.55
C ASP A 319 -3.42 -3.48 11.89
N ASP A 320 -3.64 -2.45 12.71
CA ASP A 320 -3.81 -1.08 12.22
C ASP A 320 -2.54 -0.49 11.59
N LEU A 321 -1.33 -0.96 11.91
CA LEU A 321 -0.11 -0.51 11.22
C LEU A 321 -0.15 -0.96 9.76
N ALA A 322 -0.45 -2.24 9.52
CA ALA A 322 -0.57 -2.77 8.17
C ALA A 322 -1.73 -2.10 7.42
N LEU A 323 -2.91 -1.97 8.03
CA LEU A 323 -4.07 -1.35 7.38
C LEU A 323 -3.87 0.12 7.04
N CYS A 324 -3.25 0.91 7.94
CA CYS A 324 -2.95 2.29 7.64
C CYS A 324 -1.93 2.43 6.51
N LEU A 325 -0.97 1.50 6.42
CA LEU A 325 -0.07 1.45 5.25
C LEU A 325 -0.87 1.22 3.97
N PHE A 326 -1.82 0.27 3.95
CA PHE A 326 -2.67 0.06 2.77
C PHE A 326 -3.51 1.28 2.41
N GLU A 327 -4.01 2.04 3.39
CA GLU A 327 -4.68 3.33 3.15
C GLU A 327 -3.74 4.37 2.53
N ASP A 328 -2.49 4.45 3.00
CA ASP A 328 -1.47 5.32 2.40
C ASP A 328 -1.16 4.95 0.94
N LEU A 329 -1.17 3.66 0.61
CA LEU A 329 -1.06 3.19 -0.78
C LEU A 329 -2.28 3.55 -1.65
N GLY A 330 -3.44 3.79 -1.02
CA GLY A 330 -4.68 4.17 -1.68
C GLY A 330 -5.75 3.08 -1.71
N TRP A 331 -5.67 2.06 -0.85
CA TRP A 331 -6.82 1.19 -0.59
C TRP A 331 -7.87 1.93 0.25
N ASP A 332 -9.15 1.66 -0.04
CA ASP A 332 -10.22 1.95 0.92
C ASP A 332 -10.32 0.77 1.91
N THR A 333 -10.07 1.00 3.19
CA THR A 333 -10.25 -0.04 4.22
C THR A 333 -11.63 0.06 4.87
N ALA A 334 -12.28 -1.09 5.07
CA ALA A 334 -13.58 -1.15 5.74
C ALA A 334 -13.46 -1.02 7.26
N ALA A 335 -12.29 -1.37 7.80
CA ALA A 335 -12.04 -1.32 9.23
C ALA A 335 -11.68 0.08 9.75
N GLN A 336 -11.37 1.05 8.86
CA GLN A 336 -10.74 2.34 9.18
C GLN A 336 -9.49 2.18 10.04
N CYS A 337 -8.34 2.54 9.50
CA CYS A 337 -7.10 2.35 10.23
C CYS A 337 -7.07 3.21 11.53
N GLY A 338 -6.65 2.60 12.65
CA GLY A 338 -6.54 3.28 13.95
C GLY A 338 -7.81 3.31 14.81
N GLY A 339 -8.88 2.60 14.45
CA GLY A 339 -10.07 2.38 15.29
C GLY A 339 -10.79 3.67 15.68
N ALA A 340 -11.74 4.10 14.85
CA ALA A 340 -12.35 5.42 14.89
C ALA A 340 -11.28 6.52 14.90
N ALA A 341 -10.95 7.02 13.69
CA ALA A 341 -10.35 8.35 13.56
C ALA A 341 -11.06 9.28 14.56
N PRO A 342 -10.36 10.17 15.28
CA PRO A 342 -11.05 11.18 16.07
C PRO A 342 -12.04 11.83 15.11
N THR A 343 -13.34 11.61 15.34
CA THR A 343 -14.40 12.12 14.48
C THR A 343 -14.05 13.55 14.22
N CYS A 344 -13.78 13.90 12.96
CA CYS A 344 -13.44 15.25 12.62
C CYS A 344 -14.55 16.12 13.23
N VAL A 345 -14.18 16.99 14.17
CA VAL A 345 -15.14 17.89 14.81
C VAL A 345 -15.05 19.20 14.03
N PRO A 346 -16.10 19.60 13.28
CA PRO A 346 -16.11 20.90 12.64
C PRO A 346 -15.84 21.99 13.69
N SER A 347 -14.93 22.90 13.38
CA SER A 347 -14.61 24.05 14.21
C SER A 347 -14.75 25.33 13.41
N ALA A 348 -14.49 26.48 14.02
CA ALA A 348 -14.43 27.75 13.29
C ALA A 348 -13.38 27.75 12.17
N THR A 349 -12.35 26.90 12.27
CA THR A 349 -11.24 26.80 11.33
C THR A 349 -11.18 25.47 10.60
N ALA A 350 -12.00 24.48 10.96
CA ALA A 350 -11.95 23.13 10.40
C ALA A 350 -13.30 22.68 9.84
N ILE A 351 -13.29 22.13 8.63
CA ILE A 351 -14.44 21.45 8.00
C ILE A 351 -14.09 19.98 7.76
N CYS A 352 -15.10 19.13 7.95
CA CYS A 352 -15.02 17.69 7.78
C CYS A 352 -15.70 17.30 6.47
N LEU A 353 -15.04 16.47 5.66
CA LEU A 353 -15.52 16.03 4.36
C LEU A 353 -15.50 14.50 4.28
N ASN A 354 -16.41 13.95 3.49
CA ASN A 354 -16.52 12.51 3.21
C ASN A 354 -16.65 11.66 4.49
N ASP A 355 -17.74 11.89 5.26
CA ASP A 355 -18.03 11.17 6.51
C ASP A 355 -16.85 11.18 7.50
N ASP A 356 -16.36 12.39 7.80
CA ASP A 356 -15.24 12.67 8.71
C ASP A 356 -13.86 12.14 8.27
N ARG A 357 -13.74 11.58 7.06
CA ARG A 357 -12.48 11.08 6.49
C ARG A 357 -11.44 12.17 6.25
N PHE A 358 -11.86 13.38 5.87
CA PHE A 358 -10.92 14.48 5.58
C PHE A 358 -11.21 15.69 6.45
N ARG A 359 -10.16 16.24 7.09
CA ARG A 359 -10.20 17.51 7.82
C ARG A 359 -9.49 18.59 7.02
N VAL A 360 -10.23 19.60 6.60
CA VAL A 360 -9.67 20.82 5.98
C VAL A 360 -9.56 21.88 7.05
N GLU A 361 -8.34 22.28 7.40
CA GLU A 361 -8.06 23.31 8.40
C GLU A 361 -7.47 24.58 7.76
N LEU A 362 -8.02 25.73 8.14
CA LEU A 362 -7.55 27.06 7.74
C LEU A 362 -6.75 27.68 8.89
N GLU A 363 -5.44 27.76 8.71
CA GLU A 363 -4.52 28.39 9.67
C GLU A 363 -4.01 29.73 9.11
N TRP A 364 -4.06 30.80 9.91
CA TRP A 364 -3.54 32.11 9.54
C TRP A 364 -2.16 32.32 10.17
N VAL A 365 -1.18 32.68 9.33
CA VAL A 365 0.18 33.00 9.76
C VAL A 365 0.38 34.51 9.69
N PHE A 366 0.76 35.12 10.82
CA PHE A 366 1.15 36.54 10.83
C PHE A 366 2.50 36.72 10.15
N PRO A 367 2.60 37.45 9.01
CA PRO A 367 3.85 37.57 8.26
C PRO A 367 4.99 38.22 9.05
N SER A 368 4.66 39.02 10.07
CA SER A 368 5.62 39.76 10.88
C SER A 368 6.23 38.97 12.04
N THR A 369 5.54 37.93 12.51
CA THR A 369 5.95 37.17 13.71
C THR A 369 6.08 35.66 13.46
N GLY A 370 5.56 35.15 12.34
CA GLY A 370 5.45 33.71 12.08
C GLY A 370 4.47 33.00 13.01
N GLU A 371 3.77 33.75 13.86
CA GLU A 371 2.82 33.21 14.84
C GLU A 371 1.59 32.70 14.10
N LYS A 372 1.22 31.46 14.38
CA LYS A 372 -0.01 30.81 13.92
C LYS A 372 -1.12 31.04 14.93
N ARG A 373 -2.31 31.43 14.46
CA ARG A 373 -3.50 31.55 15.33
C ARG A 373 -4.74 31.00 14.63
N ASP A 374 -5.63 30.42 15.43
CA ASP A 374 -6.96 30.02 15.00
C ASP A 374 -7.77 31.27 14.63
N ALA A 375 -8.32 31.32 13.42
CA ALA A 375 -9.21 32.40 13.02
C ALA A 375 -10.63 32.15 13.56
N GLY A 376 -11.15 33.11 14.31
CA GLY A 376 -12.57 33.17 14.62
C GLY A 376 -13.36 33.65 13.40
N VAL A 377 -14.42 32.93 13.03
CA VAL A 377 -15.39 33.40 12.04
C VAL A 377 -16.18 34.55 12.66
N VAL A 378 -16.07 35.76 12.09
CA VAL A 378 -16.94 36.89 12.42
C VAL A 378 -18.08 36.89 11.42
N PRO A 379 -19.35 36.72 11.85
CA PRO A 379 -20.48 36.84 10.93
C PRO A 379 -20.50 38.25 10.33
N PHE A 380 -20.69 38.36 9.02
CA PHE A 380 -21.01 39.65 8.42
C PHE A 380 -22.34 40.13 9.00
N GLY A 381 -22.29 41.18 9.82
CA GLY A 381 -23.48 41.92 10.21
C GLY A 381 -24.14 42.48 8.96
N SER A 382 -25.47 42.37 8.88
CA SER A 382 -26.25 43.06 7.87
C SER A 382 -26.22 44.55 8.17
N ASP A 383 -25.35 45.29 7.51
CA ASP A 383 -25.49 46.74 7.34
C ASP A 383 -26.58 47.05 6.30
#